data_AF-A0A1H9IEU2-F1
#
_entry.id   AF-A0A1H9IEU2-F1
#
_cell.length_a   1.000
_cell.length_b   1.000
_cell.length_c   1.000
_cell.angle_alpha   90.00
_cell.angle_beta   90.00
_cell.angle_gamma   90.00
#
_symmetry.space_group_name_H-M   'P 1'
#
loop_
_entity.id
_entity.type
_entity.pdbx_description
1 polymer ?
#
loop_
_entity_poly.entity_id
_entity_poly.type
_entity_poly.pdbx_seq_one_letter_code
_entity_poly.pdbx_strand_id
1 'polypeptide(L)' 'MSLTSHIAELKKKHQTLSDSVEQLQRSAGSDDLEIARLKKEKLMLKEEISRLSA' A
#
# COMPACT_ATOMS: atom_id res chain seq x y z
N MET A 1 -16.43 -1.68 16.37
CA MET A 1 -15.46 -1.41 15.29
C MET A 1 -16.22 -0.72 14.17
N SER A 2 -15.98 0.56 13.89
CA SER A 2 -16.68 1.27 12.81
C SER A 2 -15.97 1.06 11.47
N LEU A 3 -16.73 1.12 10.38
CA LEU A 3 -16.21 1.15 9.00
C LEU A 3 -15.11 2.21 8.83
N THR A 4 -15.24 3.32 9.56
CA THR A 4 -14.27 4.44 9.59
C THR A 4 -12.91 4.02 10.15
N SER A 5 -12.87 3.24 11.24
CA SER A 5 -11.61 2.72 11.81
C SER A 5 -10.90 1.79 10.83
N HIS A 6 -11.65 0.94 10.13
CA HIS A 6 -11.09 0.03 9.14
C HIS A 6 -10.50 0.78 7.94
N ILE A 7 -11.20 1.78 7.40
CA ILE A 7 -10.69 2.63 6.32
C ILE A 7 -9.43 3.38 6.76
N ALA A 8 -9.37 3.87 8.00
CA ALA A 8 -8.19 4.55 8.54
C ALA A 8 -6.97 3.62 8.60
N GLU A 9 -7.15 2.37 9.03
CA GLU A 9 -6.10 1.35 9.03
C GLU A 9 -5.63 1.00 7.62
N LEU A 10 -6.55 0.82 6.67
CA LEU A 10 -6.21 0.55 5.27
C LEU A 10 -5.40 1.70 4.66
N LYS A 11 -5.79 2.95 4.91
CA LYS A 11 -5.04 4.14 4.47
C LYS A 11 -3.64 4.17 5.07
N LYS A 12 -3.49 3.83 6.36
CA LYS A 12 -2.19 3.76 7.02
C LYS A 12 -1.30 2.68 6.39
N LYS A 13 -1.84 1.48 6.13
CA LYS A 13 -1.12 0.41 5.43
C LYS A 13 -0.70 0.82 4.02
N HIS A 14 -1.59 1.46 3.27
CA HIS A 14 -1.28 1.97 1.93
C HIS A 14 -0.13 2.98 1.95
N GLN A 15 -0.09 3.89 2.94
CA GLN A 15 1.01 4.83 3.10
C GLN A 15 2.34 4.10 3.36
N THR A 16 2.36 3.17 4.33
CA THR A 16 3.56 2.39 4.64
C THR A 16 4.09 1.62 3.44
N LEU A 17 3.21 1.00 2.63
CA LEU A 17 3.61 0.33 1.40
C LEU A 17 4.21 1.30 0.36
N SER A 18 3.68 2.53 0.28
CA SER A 18 4.27 3.57 -0.57
C SER A 18 5.69 3.91 -0.16
N ASP A 19 5.90 4.12 1.15
CA ASP A 19 7.21 4.47 1.69
C ASP A 19 8.23 3.35 1.46
N SER A 20 7.83 2.09 1.66
CA SER A 20 8.65 0.91 1.39
C SER A 20 9.03 0.77 -0.08
N VAL A 21 8.10 1.00 -1.00
CA VAL A 21 8.37 1.00 -2.45
C VAL A 21 9.41 2.07 -2.80
N GLU A 22 9.24 3.29 -2.29
CA GLU A 22 10.18 4.39 -2.55
C GLU A 22 11.56 4.13 -1.94
N GLN A 23 11.63 3.47 -0.78
CA GLN A 23 12.89 3.12 -0.15
C GLN A 23 13.64 2.05 -0.96
N LEU A 24 12.95 1.00 -1.40
CA LEU A 24 13.53 -0.07 -2.23
C LEU A 24 13.95 0.42 -3.61
N GLN A 25 13.16 1.30 -4.25
CA GLN A 25 13.53 1.90 -5.52
C GLN A 25 14.77 2.81 -5.43
N ARG A 26 15.10 3.31 -4.24
CA ARG A 26 16.29 4.15 -4.00
C ARG A 26 17.55 3.35 -3.66
N SER A 27 17.41 2.08 -3.26
CA SER A 27 18.58 1.25 -2.92
C SER A 27 19.24 0.70 -4.18
N ALA A 28 20.57 0.80 -4.27
CA ALA A 28 21.36 0.13 -5.30
C ALA A 28 21.28 -1.40 -5.10
N GLY A 29 20.68 -2.12 -6.05
CA GLY A 29 20.33 -3.54 -5.90
C GLY A 29 18.86 -3.78 -5.55
N SER A 30 17.97 -2.85 -5.92
CA SER A 30 16.52 -3.00 -5.78
C SER A 30 16.06 -4.32 -6.39
N ASP A 31 15.34 -5.12 -5.60
CA ASP A 31 14.67 -6.31 -6.13
C ASP A 31 13.38 -5.89 -6.83
N ASP A 32 13.41 -5.90 -8.16
CA ASP A 32 12.26 -5.54 -9.00
C ASP A 32 11.04 -6.44 -8.73
N LEU A 33 11.23 -7.70 -8.31
CA LEU A 33 10.12 -8.58 -7.93
C LEU A 33 9.48 -8.11 -6.62
N GLU A 34 10.27 -7.71 -5.62
CA GLU A 34 9.76 -7.17 -4.36
C GLU A 34 9.01 -5.85 -4.61
N ILE A 35 9.57 -4.96 -5.44
CA ILE A 35 8.90 -3.70 -5.84
C ILE A 35 7.57 -3.96 -6.54
N ALA A 36 7.53 -4.92 -7.47
CA ALA A 36 6.30 -5.30 -8.17
C ALA A 36 5.24 -5.86 -7.19
N ARG A 37 5.66 -6.69 -6.24
CA ARG A 37 4.79 -7.25 -5.19
C ARG A 37 4.17 -6.15 -4.33
N LEU A 38 4.99 -5.22 -3.84
CA LEU A 38 4.53 -4.12 -2.99
C LEU A 38 3.61 -3.15 -3.75
N LYS A 39 3.90 -2.86 -5.03
CA LYS A 39 3.01 -2.06 -5.88
C LYS A 39 1.65 -2.75 -6.08
N LYS A 40 1.64 -4.07 -6.24
CA LYS A 40 0.40 -4.84 -6.35
C LYS A 40 -0.43 -4.79 -5.06
N GLU A 41 0.21 -4.99 -3.89
CA GLU A 41 -0.47 -4.84 -2.59
C GLU A 41 -1.03 -3.43 -2.39
N LYS A 42 -0.25 -2.41 -2.75
CA LYS A 42 -0.68 -1.00 -2.70
C LYS A 42 -1.91 -0.76 -3.59
N LEU A 43 -1.95 -1.34 -4.79
CA LEU A 43 -3.11 -1.24 -5.68
C LEU A 43 -4.36 -1.90 -5.07
N MET A 44 -4.22 -3.11 -4.52
CA MET A 44 -5.32 -3.82 -3.88
C MET A 44 -5.92 -3.05 -2.71
N LEU A 45 -5.09 -2.47 -1.84
CA LEU A 45 -5.57 -1.63 -0.74
C LEU A 45 -6.28 -0.38 -1.25
N LYS A 46 -5.80 0.24 -2.33
CA LYS A 46 -6.46 1.41 -2.93
C LYS A 46 -7.86 1.06 -3.44
N GLU A 47 -8.01 -0.09 -4.10
CA GLU A 47 -9.31 -0.59 -4.56
C GLU A 47 -10.25 -0.92 -3.40
N GLU A 48 -9.73 -1.55 -2.35
CA GLU A 48 -10.50 -1.88 -1.14
C GLU A 48 -10.96 -0.60 -0.42
N ILE A 49 -10.08 0.38 -0.21
CA ILE A 49 -10.44 1.69 0.34
C ILE A 49 -11.53 2.35 -0.50
N SER A 50 -11.36 2.36 -1.84
CA SER A 50 -12.32 2.98 -2.76
C SER A 50 -13.70 2.32 -2.63
N ARG A 51 -13.74 0.98 -2.56
CA ARG A 51 -14.96 0.20 -2.38
C ARG A 51 -15.66 0.47 -1.05
N LEU A 52 -14.89 0.65 0.02
CA LEU A 52 -15.43 0.92 1.37
C LEU A 52 -15.79 2.39 1.58
N SER A 53 -15.27 3.30 0.76
CA SER A 53 -15.56 4.74 0.83
C SER A 53 -16.70 5.20 -0.09
N ALA A 54 -17.21 4.32 -0.95
CA ALA A 54 -18.36 4.54 -1.83
C ALA A 54 -19.68 4.33 -1.07
#